data_AF-A0A7J2SVW1-F1
#
_entry.id   AF-A0A7J2SVW1-F1
#
_cell.length_a   1.000
_cell.length_b   1.000
_cell.length_c   1.000
_cell.angle_alpha   90.00
_cell.angle_beta   90.00
_cell.angle_gamma   90.00
#
_symmetry.space_group_name_H-M   'P 1'
#
loop_
_entity.id
_entity.type
_entity.pdbx_description
1 polymer ?
#
loop_
_entity_poly.entity_id
_entity_poly.type
_entity_poly.pdbx_seq_one_letter_code
_entity_poly.pdbx_strand_id
1 'polypeptide(L)' 'MRIMKGIVLSYMRSKEHQHSNHMIIKPLGIESKEQAATLIGKKVLWKSPSG' A
#
# COMPACT_ATOMS: atom_id res chain seq x y z
N MET A 1 5.38 -2.31 19.64
CA MET A 1 4.91 -2.87 18.35
C MET A 1 5.53 -2.07 17.22
N ARG A 2 6.30 -2.69 16.33
CA ARG A 2 6.97 -1.99 15.23
C ARG A 2 6.01 -1.91 14.04
N ILE A 3 5.60 -0.71 13.65
CA ILE A 3 4.69 -0.50 12.52
C ILE A 3 5.53 -0.48 11.24
N MET A 4 5.21 -1.36 10.29
CA MET A 4 5.80 -1.33 8.96
C MET A 4 5.27 -0.10 8.22
N LYS A 5 6.19 0.70 7.67
CA LYS A 5 5.86 1.85 6.85
C LYS A 5 5.81 1.44 5.38
N GLY A 6 5.06 2.20 4.59
CA GLY A 6 4.99 2.04 3.15
C GLY A 6 4.68 3.37 2.49
N ILE A 7 4.91 3.41 1.18
CA ILE A 7 4.62 4.58 0.34
C ILE A 7 3.43 4.22 -0.54
N VAL A 8 2.41 5.07 -0.56
CA VAL A 8 1.34 5.00 -1.56
C VAL A 8 1.94 5.51 -2.87
N LEU A 9 2.05 4.63 -3.87
CA LEU A 9 2.63 4.98 -5.17
C LEU A 9 1.60 5.62 -6.08
N SER A 10 0.44 4.98 -6.18
CA SER A 10 -0.64 5.36 -7.08
C SER A 10 -1.92 4.63 -6.69
N TYR A 11 -3.02 4.97 -7.37
CA TYR A 11 -4.19 4.10 -7.42
C TYR A 11 -4.00 3.01 -8.49
N MET A 12 -4.72 1.91 -8.33
CA MET A 12 -4.85 0.91 -9.38
C MET A 12 -5.43 1.58 -10.62
N ARG A 13 -4.78 1.38 -11.76
CA ARG A 13 -5.16 2.05 -13.00
C ARG A 13 -4.77 1.23 -14.21
N SER A 14 -5.50 1.45 -15.29
CA SER A 14 -4.99 1.21 -16.65
C SER A 14 -4.21 2.45 -17.12
N LYS A 15 -3.87 2.49 -18.41
CA LYS A 15 -3.22 3.65 -19.01
C LYS A 15 -4.09 4.92 -18.86
N GLU A 16 -5.38 4.81 -19.16
CA GLU A 16 -6.30 5.97 -19.26
C GLU A 16 -7.33 6.05 -18.12
N HIS A 17 -7.58 4.96 -17.39
CA HIS A 17 -8.62 4.91 -16.35
C HIS A 17 -8.04 4.55 -14.99
N GLN A 18 -8.55 5.21 -13.94
CA GLN A 18 -8.12 5.02 -12.56
C GLN A 18 -9.25 4.44 -11.71
N HIS A 19 -8.91 3.49 -10.84
CA HIS A 19 -9.79 2.91 -9.84
C HIS A 19 -9.44 3.48 -8.46
N SER A 20 -10.12 4.55 -8.06
CA SER A 20 -9.84 5.32 -6.84
C SER A 20 -10.05 4.54 -5.54
N ASN A 21 -10.76 3.41 -5.56
CA ASN A 21 -11.00 2.59 -4.37
C ASN A 21 -9.85 1.61 -4.07
N HIS A 22 -8.86 1.48 -4.96
CA HIS A 22 -7.76 0.55 -4.82
C HIS A 22 -6.43 1.29 -4.89
N MET A 23 -5.64 1.24 -3.83
CA MET A 23 -4.31 1.85 -3.77
C MET A 23 -3.21 0.81 -3.98
N ILE A 24 -2.16 1.21 -4.70
CA ILE A 24 -0.91 0.45 -4.84
C ILE A 24 0.08 1.01 -3.80
N ILE A 25 0.55 0.13 -2.92
CA ILE A 25 1.45 0.48 -1.82
C ILE A 25 2.76 -0.29 -1.99
N LYS A 26 3.91 0.39 -1.82
CA LYS A 26 5.21 -0.23 -1.66
C LYS A 26 5.60 -0.26 -0.16
N PRO A 27 5.50 -1.40 0.53
CA PRO A 27 6.02 -1.53 1.88
C PRO A 27 7.55 -1.40 1.88
N LEU A 28 8.12 -0.74 2.89
CA LEU A 28 9.57 -0.58 2.98
C LEU A 28 10.25 -1.91 3.36
N GLY A 29 11.28 -2.30 2.60
CA GLY A 29 12.05 -3.52 2.82
C GLY A 29 11.39 -4.80 2.29
N ILE A 30 10.34 -4.68 1.49
CA ILE A 30 9.68 -5.80 0.79
C ILE A 30 9.96 -5.62 -0.70
N GLU A 31 10.79 -6.49 -1.25
CA GLU A 31 11.26 -6.39 -2.65
C GLU A 31 10.82 -7.58 -3.51
N SER A 32 10.13 -8.57 -2.92
CA SER A 32 9.61 -9.73 -3.64
C SER A 32 8.12 -9.93 -3.43
N LYS A 33 7.49 -10.62 -4.39
CA LYS A 33 6.06 -10.96 -4.33
C LYS A 33 5.75 -11.89 -3.16
N GLU A 34 6.65 -12.83 -2.89
CA GLU A 34 6.53 -13.83 -1.82
C GLU A 34 6.55 -13.15 -0.46
N GLN A 35 7.45 -12.16 -0.28
CA GLN A 35 7.50 -11.34 0.92
C GLN A 35 6.21 -10.52 1.09
N ALA A 36 5.73 -9.89 0.01
CA ALA A 36 4.50 -9.09 0.05
C ALA A 36 3.25 -9.93 0.36
N ALA A 37 3.21 -11.20 -0.06
CA ALA A 37 2.07 -12.09 0.20
C ALA A 37 1.81 -12.29 1.70
N THR A 38 2.85 -12.20 2.54
CA THR A 38 2.72 -12.31 4.01
C THR A 38 1.90 -11.17 4.65
N LEU A 39 1.71 -10.07 3.91
CA LEU A 39 0.99 -8.88 4.38
C LEU A 39 -0.50 -8.89 3.99
N ILE A 40 -0.95 -9.88 3.23
CA ILE A 40 -2.36 -10.00 2.83
C ILE A 40 -3.25 -10.11 4.08
N GLY A 41 -4.36 -9.36 4.08
CA GLY A 41 -5.31 -9.32 5.20
C GLY A 41 -4.86 -8.47 6.40
N LYS A 42 -3.65 -7.89 6.38
CA LYS A 42 -3.22 -6.93 7.41
C LYS A 42 -3.91 -5.58 7.18
N LYS A 43 -4.25 -4.90 8.29
CA LYS A 43 -4.83 -3.55 8.24
C LYS A 43 -3.76 -2.51 7.89
N VAL A 44 -4.15 -1.51 7.10
CA VAL A 44 -3.35 -0.34 6.75
C VAL A 44 -4.02 0.89 7.37
N LEU A 45 -3.21 1.80 7.90
CA LEU A 45 -3.66 3.08 8.42
C LEU A 45 -2.95 4.21 7.68
N TRP A 46 -3.73 5.12 7.12
CA TRP A 46 -3.24 6.42 6.66
C TRP A 46 -3.68 7.47 7.69
N LYS A 47 -2.78 8.41 8.00
CA LYS A 47 -3.08 9.53 8.90
C LYS A 47 -3.07 10.81 8.07
N SER A 48 -4.14 11.57 8.19
CA SER A 48 -4.24 12.89 7.59
C SER A 48 -3.52 13.91 8.49
N PRO A 49 -3.26 15.15 8.01
CA PRO A 49 -2.70 16.20 8.86
C PRO A 49 -3.51 16.46 10.15
N SER A 50 -4.83 16.28 10.10
CA SER A 50 -5.74 16.46 11.23
C SER A 50 -5.97 15.20 12.08
N GLY A 51 -5.36 14.06 11.71
CA GLY A 51 -5.61 12.74 12.31
C GLY A 51 -6.41 11.86 11.37
#